data_AF-A0A1S4DPJ4-F1
#
_entry.id   AF-A0A1S4DPJ4-F1
#
_cell.length_a   1.000
_cell.length_b   1.000
_cell.length_c   1.000
_cell.angle_alpha   90.00
_cell.angle_beta   90.00
_cell.angle_gamma   90.00
#
_symmetry.space_group_name_H-M   'P 1'
#
loop_
_entity.id
_entity.type
_entity.pdbx_description
1 polymer ?
#
loop_
_entity_poly.entity_id
_entity_poly.type
_entity_poly.pdbx_seq_one_letter_code
_entity_poly.pdbx_strand_id
1 'polypeptide(L)'
;MDVAEAGSSLDSLVSSFNARIAEIQQLVVARNMYPASSISDLSAVDSVLTALELQLHKIKIRMREETEAIPKAKKLIEASLRQQKKLQKLSAVVPSYVPHRVTKITEDATKCVRPEPSGEDLGFVSMQLEEPAPKEKKGRASPPLFYVNADELNSVPPYMKQRLTLEKVNAAIDDMATYAEATAQLLKAPHRKLTENLVERAMELKEIAATEAVKGKHFFLESDIKGPSLKHDHTGRAILTVLRHLGRISETRVGHHRVILLLRPH
;
A
#
# COMPACT_ATOMS: atom_id res chain seq x y z
N MET A 1 37.87 68.85 -39.43
CA MET A 1 37.49 67.99 -38.30
C MET A 1 37.95 68.70 -37.05
N ASP A 2 37.00 68.97 -36.17
CA ASP A 2 37.27 69.65 -34.91
C ASP A 2 38.06 68.72 -33.98
N VAL A 3 39.00 69.23 -33.19
CA VAL A 3 39.89 68.41 -32.35
C VAL A 3 39.08 67.60 -31.33
N ALA A 4 37.94 68.15 -30.89
CA ALA A 4 36.98 67.47 -30.02
C ALA A 4 36.29 66.27 -30.69
N GLU A 5 35.98 66.38 -31.99
CA GLU A 5 35.33 65.32 -32.77
C GLU A 5 36.28 64.13 -32.96
N ALA A 6 37.56 64.41 -33.28
CA ALA A 6 38.61 63.38 -33.36
C ALA A 6 38.86 62.69 -32.01
N GLY A 7 38.81 63.43 -30.90
CA GLY A 7 38.91 62.88 -29.54
C GLY A 7 37.76 61.92 -29.19
N SER A 8 36.52 62.30 -29.52
CA SER A 8 35.35 61.45 -29.30
C SER A 8 35.35 60.17 -30.15
N SER A 9 35.86 60.23 -31.39
CA SER A 9 36.02 59.06 -32.25
C SER A 9 37.05 58.07 -31.71
N LEU A 10 38.14 58.57 -31.11
CA LEU A 10 39.16 57.72 -30.48
C LEU A 10 38.62 57.06 -29.21
N ASP A 11 37.88 57.80 -28.38
CA ASP A 11 37.29 57.27 -27.15
C ASP A 11 36.21 56.21 -27.43
N SER A 12 35.41 56.41 -28.48
CA SER A 12 34.47 55.40 -28.98
C SER A 12 35.18 54.13 -29.46
N LEU A 13 36.30 54.27 -30.17
CA LEU A 13 37.11 53.14 -30.62
C LEU A 13 37.72 52.38 -29.43
N VAL A 14 38.29 53.08 -28.45
CA VAL A 14 38.85 52.48 -27.23
C VAL A 14 37.76 51.75 -26.43
N SER A 15 36.58 52.36 -26.29
CA SER A 15 35.43 51.74 -25.64
C SER A 15 34.96 50.47 -26.35
N SER A 16 34.90 50.47 -27.69
CA SER A 16 34.57 49.30 -28.49
C SER A 16 35.60 48.17 -28.35
N PHE A 17 36.88 48.52 -28.28
CA PHE A 17 37.96 47.57 -28.06
C PHE A 17 37.88 46.96 -26.67
N ASN A 18 37.65 47.78 -25.65
CA ASN A 18 37.50 47.32 -24.27
C ASN A 18 36.27 46.42 -24.11
N ALA A 19 35.15 46.76 -24.76
CA ALA A 19 33.97 45.90 -24.80
C ALA A 19 34.30 44.53 -25.42
N ARG A 20 35.04 44.51 -26.53
CA ARG A 20 35.43 43.27 -27.20
C ARG A 20 36.44 42.45 -26.39
N ILE A 21 37.34 43.11 -25.66
CA ILE A 21 38.24 42.45 -24.71
C ILE A 21 37.42 41.82 -23.57
N ALA A 22 36.43 42.53 -23.03
CA ALA A 22 35.56 42.00 -21.98
C ALA A 22 34.74 40.80 -22.48
N GLU A 23 34.21 40.85 -23.69
CA GLU A 23 33.53 39.71 -24.34
C GLU A 23 34.46 38.51 -24.47
N ILE A 24 35.69 38.71 -24.96
CA ILE A 24 36.68 37.64 -25.09
C ILE A 24 37.03 37.06 -23.72
N GLN A 25 37.20 37.90 -22.69
CA GLN A 25 37.45 37.44 -21.32
C GLN A 25 36.29 36.58 -20.81
N GLN A 26 35.04 36.99 -21.02
CA GLN A 26 33.87 36.21 -20.64
C GLN A 26 33.80 34.87 -21.40
N LEU A 27 34.10 34.87 -22.70
CA LEU A 27 34.14 33.64 -23.51
C LEU A 27 35.26 32.70 -23.08
N VAL A 28 36.43 33.23 -22.74
CA VAL A 28 37.56 32.43 -22.23
C VAL A 28 37.23 31.85 -20.86
N VAL A 29 36.61 32.63 -19.97
CA VAL A 29 36.10 32.11 -18.69
C VAL A 29 35.05 31.04 -18.96
N ALA A 30 34.05 31.25 -19.80
CA ALA A 30 33.03 30.25 -20.13
C ALA A 30 33.63 28.96 -20.73
N ARG A 31 34.64 29.09 -21.60
CA ARG A 31 35.39 27.95 -22.16
C ARG A 31 36.19 27.21 -21.10
N ASN A 32 36.81 27.92 -20.15
CA ASN A 32 37.66 27.36 -19.10
C ASN A 32 36.88 26.94 -17.84
N MET A 33 35.62 27.36 -17.69
CA MET A 33 34.73 26.96 -16.60
C MET A 33 34.44 25.47 -16.61
N TYR A 34 34.60 24.82 -17.78
CA TYR A 34 34.33 23.39 -17.93
C TYR A 34 35.53 22.57 -18.43
N PRO A 35 36.48 22.17 -17.59
CA PRO A 35 37.28 20.97 -17.88
C PRO A 35 36.33 19.77 -18.03
N ALA A 36 36.63 18.80 -18.90
CA ALA A 36 35.74 17.67 -19.20
C ALA A 36 35.20 16.91 -17.96
N SER A 37 35.88 17.03 -16.80
CA SER A 37 35.46 16.49 -15.50
C SER A 37 34.28 17.23 -14.85
N SER A 38 34.13 18.54 -15.06
CA SER A 38 33.12 19.40 -14.39
C SER A 38 31.69 19.24 -14.94
N ILE A 39 31.54 18.70 -16.15
CA ILE A 39 30.22 18.37 -16.74
C ILE A 39 29.54 17.28 -15.91
N SER A 40 30.31 16.32 -15.40
CA SER A 40 29.82 15.27 -14.52
C SER A 40 29.34 15.84 -13.18
N ASP A 41 30.09 16.78 -12.61
CA ASP A 41 29.73 17.42 -11.34
C ASP A 41 28.44 18.24 -11.48
N LEU A 42 28.27 18.98 -12.58
CA LEU A 42 27.02 19.68 -12.87
C LEU A 42 25.85 18.73 -13.08
N SER A 43 26.05 17.64 -13.83
CA SER A 43 25.01 16.64 -14.02
C SER A 43 24.62 15.99 -12.69
N ALA A 44 25.58 15.79 -11.77
CA ALA A 44 25.30 15.31 -10.43
C ALA A 44 24.47 16.34 -9.64
N VAL A 45 24.83 17.62 -9.67
CA VAL A 45 24.06 18.68 -9.02
C VAL A 45 22.64 18.78 -9.57
N ASP A 46 22.48 18.72 -10.90
CA ASP A 46 21.17 18.72 -11.56
C ASP A 46 20.32 17.51 -11.14
N SER A 47 20.92 16.33 -11.07
CA SER A 47 20.24 15.12 -10.60
C SER A 47 19.77 15.24 -9.13
N VAL A 48 20.58 15.88 -8.28
CA VAL A 48 20.23 16.12 -6.88
C VAL A 48 19.14 17.18 -6.76
N LEU A 49 19.19 18.23 -7.58
CA LEU A 49 18.19 19.29 -7.58
C LEU A 49 16.84 18.76 -8.05
N THR A 50 16.79 18.04 -9.16
CA THR A 50 15.56 17.42 -9.68
C THR A 50 14.96 16.40 -8.69
N ALA A 51 15.81 15.63 -8.00
CA ALA A 51 15.35 14.74 -6.93
C ALA A 51 14.76 15.53 -5.75
N LEU A 52 15.38 16.63 -5.34
CA LEU A 52 14.89 17.50 -4.27
C LEU A 52 13.55 18.15 -4.64
N GLU A 53 13.40 18.64 -5.87
CA GLU A 53 12.16 19.21 -6.38
C GLU A 53 11.00 18.19 -6.34
N LEU A 54 11.26 16.95 -6.72
CA LEU A 54 10.28 15.87 -6.63
C LEU A 54 9.87 15.60 -5.18
N GLN A 55 10.82 15.60 -4.24
CA GLN A 55 10.54 15.42 -2.81
C GLN A 55 9.73 16.58 -2.24
N LEU A 56 10.06 17.82 -2.60
CA LEU A 56 9.27 19.00 -2.22
C LEU A 56 7.85 18.93 -2.77
N HIS A 57 7.67 18.45 -4.00
CA HIS A 57 6.34 18.23 -4.58
C HIS A 57 5.53 17.21 -3.76
N LYS A 58 6.15 16.08 -3.37
CA LYS A 58 5.51 15.07 -2.50
C LYS A 58 5.12 15.65 -1.13
N ILE A 59 6.00 16.44 -0.51
CA ILE A 59 5.71 17.11 0.76
C ILE A 59 4.54 18.07 0.61
N LYS A 60 4.52 18.86 -0.47
CA LYS A 60 3.43 19.82 -0.76
C LYS A 60 2.07 19.12 -0.92
N ILE A 61 2.03 17.97 -1.57
CA ILE A 61 0.80 17.16 -1.68
C ILE A 61 0.36 16.68 -0.29
N ARG A 62 1.25 16.07 0.49
CA ARG A 62 0.91 15.60 1.86
C ARG A 62 0.44 16.74 2.77
N MET A 63 1.07 17.91 2.72
CA MET A 63 0.62 19.07 3.50
C MET A 63 -0.80 19.51 3.13
N ARG A 64 -1.17 19.44 1.84
CA ARG A 64 -2.54 19.72 1.40
C ARG A 64 -3.53 18.71 1.97
N GLU A 65 -3.21 17.42 1.85
CA GLU A 65 -4.05 16.33 2.38
C GLU A 65 -4.26 16.47 3.89
N GLU A 66 -3.20 16.72 4.66
CA GLU A 66 -3.27 16.99 6.09
C GLU A 66 -4.12 18.22 6.40
N THR A 67 -3.94 19.31 5.65
CA THR A 67 -4.75 20.54 5.81
C THR A 67 -6.23 20.27 5.59
N GLU A 68 -6.59 19.42 4.62
CA GLU A 68 -7.97 19.00 4.36
C GLU A 68 -8.51 17.97 5.36
N ALA A 69 -7.63 17.17 5.98
CA ALA A 69 -7.99 16.17 6.99
C ALA A 69 -8.27 16.79 8.36
N ILE A 70 -7.52 17.82 8.77
CA ILE A 70 -7.69 18.54 10.04
C ILE A 70 -9.14 18.97 10.32
N PRO A 71 -9.89 19.63 9.41
CA PRO A 71 -11.26 20.04 9.70
C PRO A 71 -12.20 18.84 9.84
N LYS A 72 -11.96 17.73 9.13
CA LYS A 72 -12.74 16.50 9.27
C LYS A 72 -12.52 15.89 10.65
N ALA A 73 -11.28 15.84 11.12
CA ALA A 73 -10.94 15.38 12.47
C ALA A 73 -11.58 16.27 13.55
N LYS A 74 -11.54 17.60 13.39
CA LYS A 74 -12.20 18.54 14.32
C LYS A 74 -13.71 18.30 14.41
N LYS A 75 -14.40 18.14 13.28
CA LYS A 75 -15.85 17.81 13.25
C LYS A 75 -16.16 16.49 13.97
N LEU A 76 -15.30 15.48 13.80
CA LEU A 76 -15.45 14.19 14.49
C LEU A 76 -15.27 14.32 16.00
N ILE A 77 -14.26 15.07 16.45
CA ILE A 77 -14.03 15.36 17.87
C ILE A 77 -15.26 16.06 18.48
N GLU A 78 -15.81 17.06 17.81
CA GLU A 78 -17.02 17.73 18.28
C GLU A 78 -18.22 16.78 18.36
N ALA A 79 -18.41 15.92 17.36
CA ALA A 79 -19.49 14.93 17.37
C ALA A 79 -19.35 13.95 18.54
N SER A 80 -18.13 13.46 18.80
CA SER A 80 -17.82 12.60 19.94
C SER A 80 -18.08 13.30 21.26
N LEU A 81 -17.64 14.55 21.42
CA LEU A 81 -17.89 15.34 22.63
C LEU A 81 -19.40 15.55 22.88
N ARG A 82 -20.19 15.76 21.82
CA ARG A 82 -21.66 15.83 21.93
C ARG A 82 -22.25 14.51 22.42
N GLN A 83 -21.77 13.38 21.92
CA GLN A 83 -22.21 12.05 22.37
C GLN A 83 -21.82 11.79 23.82
N GLN A 84 -20.59 12.11 24.21
CA GLN A 84 -20.11 11.99 25.58
C GLN A 84 -20.99 12.79 26.55
N LYS A 85 -21.30 14.06 26.23
CA LYS A 85 -22.19 14.88 27.05
C LYS A 85 -23.59 14.29 27.18
N LYS A 86 -24.14 13.68 26.12
CA LYS A 86 -25.44 12.98 26.17
C LYS A 86 -25.37 11.78 27.10
N LEU A 87 -24.32 10.95 26.98
CA LEU A 87 -24.12 9.78 27.84
C LEU A 87 -23.90 10.17 29.30
N GLN A 88 -23.17 11.24 29.59
CA GLN A 88 -22.99 11.76 30.95
C GLN A 88 -24.32 12.23 31.56
N LYS A 89 -25.16 12.91 30.77
CA LYS A 89 -26.51 13.28 31.21
C LYS A 89 -27.36 12.04 31.48
N LEU A 90 -27.32 11.05 30.59
CA LEU A 90 -28.04 9.80 30.78
C LEU A 90 -27.55 9.07 32.02
N SER A 91 -26.23 8.93 32.22
CA SER A 91 -25.67 8.27 33.41
C SER A 91 -26.05 8.98 34.71
N ALA A 92 -26.21 10.30 34.69
CA ALA A 92 -26.69 11.07 35.83
C ALA A 92 -28.21 10.90 36.08
N VAL A 93 -28.97 10.51 35.06
CA VAL A 93 -30.44 10.34 35.10
C VAL A 93 -30.84 8.86 35.24
N VAL A 94 -29.91 7.91 35.09
CA VAL A 94 -30.19 6.48 35.31
C VAL A 94 -30.61 6.27 36.77
N PRO A 95 -31.88 5.90 37.03
CA PRO A 95 -32.31 5.54 38.38
C PRO A 95 -31.52 4.31 38.82
N SER A 96 -31.12 4.25 40.09
CA SER A 96 -30.35 3.15 40.71
C SER A 96 -31.06 1.78 40.71
N TYR A 97 -32.17 1.64 39.99
CA TYR A 97 -32.89 0.39 39.84
C TYR A 97 -33.17 0.11 38.36
N VAL A 98 -32.22 -0.55 37.72
CA VAL A 98 -32.50 -1.38 36.54
C VAL A 98 -32.77 -2.78 37.10
N PRO A 99 -33.97 -3.37 36.91
CA PRO A 99 -34.27 -4.68 37.45
C PRO A 99 -33.25 -5.70 36.93
N HIS A 100 -32.40 -6.16 37.85
CA HIS A 100 -31.48 -7.24 37.62
C HIS A 100 -32.32 -8.47 37.27
N ARG A 101 -32.35 -8.88 36.01
CA ARG A 101 -32.92 -10.17 35.63
C ARG A 101 -31.94 -11.22 36.16
N VAL A 102 -32.18 -11.62 37.41
CA VAL A 102 -31.45 -12.68 38.13
C VAL A 102 -31.67 -13.99 37.37
N THR A 103 -30.75 -14.34 36.47
CA THR A 103 -30.44 -15.74 36.19
C THR A 103 -29.71 -16.27 37.41
N LYS A 104 -30.42 -17.05 38.23
CA LYS A 104 -29.88 -17.82 39.34
C LYS A 104 -28.78 -18.75 38.81
N ILE A 105 -27.55 -18.55 39.24
CA ILE A 105 -26.58 -19.64 39.44
C ILE A 105 -25.90 -19.36 40.78
N THR A 106 -26.33 -20.18 41.74
CA THR A 106 -25.67 -20.69 42.93
C THR A 106 -24.46 -19.94 43.50
N GLU A 107 -24.68 -19.48 44.73
CA GLU A 107 -23.74 -19.20 45.81
C GLU A 107 -22.61 -20.25 45.88
N ASP A 108 -21.35 -19.84 45.84
CA ASP A 108 -20.44 -19.90 46.99
C ASP A 108 -19.08 -19.24 46.68
N ALA A 109 -18.26 -19.06 47.72
CA ALA A 109 -16.87 -18.55 47.73
C ALA A 109 -16.68 -17.05 47.99
N THR A 110 -17.01 -16.70 49.23
CA THR A 110 -16.34 -15.65 49.99
C THR A 110 -14.87 -16.04 50.23
N LYS A 111 -13.89 -15.31 49.68
CA LYS A 111 -12.67 -14.80 50.34
C LYS A 111 -11.61 -14.33 49.35
N CYS A 112 -11.17 -13.10 49.58
CA CYS A 112 -10.05 -12.41 48.95
C CYS A 112 -8.71 -13.02 49.42
N VAL A 113 -7.67 -12.89 48.57
CA VAL A 113 -6.21 -12.71 48.87
C VAL A 113 -5.35 -13.47 47.83
N ARG A 114 -4.53 -12.72 47.07
CA ARG A 114 -3.31 -13.18 46.36
C ARG A 114 -2.12 -13.16 47.36
N PRO A 115 -0.98 -13.88 47.20
CA PRO A 115 -0.21 -14.07 45.94
C PRO A 115 0.47 -15.46 45.71
N GLU A 116 1.06 -15.63 44.52
CA GLU A 116 1.91 -16.70 43.91
C GLU A 116 3.07 -17.26 44.81
N PRO A 117 3.95 -18.25 44.43
CA PRO A 117 4.15 -19.07 43.20
C PRO A 117 4.48 -20.59 43.45
N SER A 118 5.01 -21.31 42.43
CA SER A 118 5.54 -22.71 42.38
C SER A 118 4.49 -23.80 42.10
N GLY A 119 4.69 -24.84 41.29
CA GLY A 119 5.78 -25.36 40.47
C GLY A 119 5.45 -26.85 40.18
N GLU A 120 5.50 -27.27 38.91
CA GLU A 120 5.64 -28.66 38.42
C GLU A 120 4.65 -29.75 38.92
N ASP A 121 3.82 -30.33 38.05
CA ASP A 121 4.19 -31.53 37.26
C ASP A 121 2.99 -32.16 36.51
N LEU A 122 3.36 -32.80 35.40
CA LEU A 122 2.70 -33.67 34.42
C LEU A 122 1.26 -34.22 34.62
N GLY A 123 0.52 -34.19 33.49
CA GLY A 123 -0.18 -35.39 33.00
C GLY A 123 -1.66 -35.22 32.65
N PHE A 124 -1.99 -35.05 31.37
CA PHE A 124 -3.22 -35.66 30.84
C PHE A 124 -3.14 -35.95 29.34
N VAL A 125 -3.52 -37.18 29.00
CA VAL A 125 -3.63 -37.77 27.67
C VAL A 125 -5.08 -37.67 27.20
N SER A 126 -5.24 -37.59 25.87
CA SER A 126 -6.39 -38.05 25.06
C SER A 126 -7.55 -37.11 24.69
N MET A 127 -7.57 -36.86 23.37
CA MET A 127 -8.63 -37.19 22.40
C MET A 127 -9.91 -36.33 22.30
N GLN A 128 -9.91 -35.58 21.19
CA GLN A 128 -10.91 -35.51 20.09
C GLN A 128 -12.40 -35.18 20.33
N LEU A 129 -12.86 -34.29 19.43
CA LEU A 129 -14.22 -34.04 18.92
C LEU A 129 -15.25 -33.58 19.98
N GLU A 130 -16.11 -32.59 19.78
CA GLU A 130 -16.77 -32.07 18.59
C GLU A 130 -17.44 -30.73 18.97
N GLU A 131 -17.76 -29.91 17.98
CA GLU A 131 -18.35 -28.57 18.06
C GLU A 131 -19.69 -28.52 18.86
N PRO A 132 -20.06 -27.37 19.46
CA PRO A 132 -20.91 -26.46 18.67
C PRO A 132 -20.62 -24.95 18.88
N ALA A 133 -20.77 -24.21 17.78
CA ALA A 133 -20.64 -22.75 17.65
C ALA A 133 -21.30 -21.91 18.78
N PRO A 134 -20.81 -20.67 18.99
CA PRO A 134 -21.62 -19.53 18.52
C PRO A 134 -20.83 -18.31 18.03
N LYS A 135 -21.27 -17.79 16.87
CA LYS A 135 -21.35 -16.37 16.43
C LYS A 135 -20.31 -15.39 16.98
N GLU A 136 -19.49 -14.78 16.10
CA GLU A 136 -19.18 -13.32 16.15
C GLU A 136 -18.38 -12.78 14.93
N LYS A 137 -18.88 -11.65 14.38
CA LYS A 137 -18.16 -10.53 13.73
C LYS A 137 -17.28 -10.81 12.48
N LYS A 138 -17.93 -10.69 11.30
CA LYS A 138 -17.44 -10.14 10.00
C LYS A 138 -15.90 -10.03 9.82
N GLY A 139 -15.16 -11.11 10.05
CA GLY A 139 -13.78 -11.24 9.63
C GLY A 139 -13.76 -11.45 8.13
N ARG A 140 -12.94 -10.69 7.40
CA ARG A 140 -12.62 -10.99 6.00
C ARG A 140 -12.29 -12.47 5.89
N ALA A 141 -13.18 -13.22 5.24
CA ALA A 141 -13.06 -14.65 5.01
C ALA A 141 -11.71 -14.95 4.32
N SER A 142 -11.22 -16.17 4.46
CA SER A 142 -10.10 -16.70 3.68
C SER A 142 -10.25 -16.37 2.18
N PRO A 143 -9.14 -16.28 1.43
CA PRO A 143 -9.18 -16.08 -0.01
C PRO A 143 -10.13 -17.10 -0.63
N PRO A 144 -10.96 -16.69 -1.59
CA PRO A 144 -11.89 -17.58 -2.25
C PRO A 144 -11.14 -18.65 -3.06
N LEU A 145 -11.00 -19.84 -2.48
CA LEU A 145 -10.48 -21.06 -3.13
C LEU A 145 -11.60 -21.73 -3.92
N PHE A 146 -11.85 -21.27 -5.14
CA PHE A 146 -12.84 -21.89 -6.02
C PHE A 146 -12.14 -22.69 -7.11
N TYR A 147 -11.86 -23.95 -6.81
CA TYR A 147 -11.32 -24.90 -7.78
C TYR A 147 -12.21 -25.01 -9.02
N VAL A 148 -11.56 -25.26 -10.15
CA VAL A 148 -12.23 -25.48 -11.43
C VAL A 148 -12.50 -26.98 -11.57
N ASN A 149 -13.71 -27.32 -12.04
CA ASN A 149 -14.08 -28.70 -12.35
C ASN A 149 -13.70 -29.07 -13.79
N ALA A 150 -13.60 -30.37 -14.09
CA ALA A 150 -13.27 -30.85 -15.43
C ALA A 150 -14.26 -30.33 -16.48
N ASP A 151 -15.56 -30.27 -16.16
CA ASP A 151 -16.62 -29.78 -17.05
C ASP A 151 -16.49 -28.27 -17.32
N GLU A 152 -16.18 -27.48 -16.30
CA GLU A 152 -15.92 -26.05 -16.44
C GLU A 152 -14.67 -25.79 -17.29
N LEU A 153 -13.63 -26.62 -17.15
CA LEU A 153 -12.43 -26.50 -17.99
C LEU A 153 -12.68 -26.95 -19.43
N ASN A 154 -13.63 -27.85 -19.67
CA ASN A 154 -13.99 -28.34 -20.99
C ASN A 154 -14.97 -27.41 -21.72
N SER A 155 -15.71 -26.55 -21.01
CA SER A 155 -16.55 -25.52 -21.62
C SER A 155 -15.74 -24.33 -22.16
N VAL A 156 -14.52 -24.13 -21.67
CA VAL A 156 -13.62 -23.08 -22.17
C VAL A 156 -13.16 -23.42 -23.59
N PRO A 157 -13.12 -22.43 -24.52
CA PRO A 157 -12.69 -22.68 -25.88
C PRO A 157 -11.29 -23.32 -25.96
N PRO A 158 -11.07 -24.32 -26.84
CA PRO A 158 -9.83 -25.11 -26.86
C PRO A 158 -8.59 -24.26 -27.16
N TYR A 159 -8.74 -23.16 -27.90
CA TYR A 159 -7.64 -22.23 -28.17
C TYR A 159 -7.15 -21.47 -26.92
N MET A 160 -7.99 -21.29 -25.90
CA MET A 160 -7.61 -20.69 -24.60
C MET A 160 -7.01 -21.71 -23.65
N LYS A 161 -7.53 -22.94 -23.68
CA LYS A 161 -7.04 -24.05 -22.85
C LYS A 161 -5.63 -24.49 -23.25
N GLN A 162 -5.24 -24.35 -24.52
CA GLN A 162 -3.93 -24.77 -25.02
C GLN A 162 -3.60 -26.21 -24.55
N ARG A 163 -2.46 -26.43 -23.88
CA ARG A 163 -2.03 -27.72 -23.29
C ARG A 163 -2.21 -27.75 -21.77
N LEU A 164 -3.24 -27.07 -21.26
CA LEU A 164 -3.45 -26.89 -19.81
C LEU A 164 -4.26 -28.05 -19.21
N THR A 165 -3.73 -28.63 -18.14
CA THR A 165 -4.38 -29.70 -17.37
C THR A 165 -5.10 -29.11 -16.17
N LEU A 166 -6.15 -29.80 -15.70
CA LEU A 166 -6.95 -29.40 -14.54
C LEU A 166 -6.08 -29.21 -13.29
N GLU A 167 -5.15 -30.13 -13.07
CA GLU A 167 -4.20 -30.08 -11.96
C GLU A 167 -3.37 -28.80 -11.95
N LYS A 168 -2.88 -28.35 -13.12
CA LYS A 168 -2.10 -27.11 -13.22
C LYS A 168 -2.95 -25.87 -12.94
N VAL A 169 -4.22 -25.86 -13.35
CA VAL A 169 -5.15 -24.77 -13.05
C VAL A 169 -5.41 -24.71 -11.55
N ASN A 170 -5.73 -25.84 -10.93
CA ASN A 170 -6.07 -25.90 -9.51
C ASN A 170 -4.86 -25.62 -8.61
N ALA A 171 -3.68 -26.13 -8.95
CA ALA A 171 -2.45 -25.81 -8.24
C ALA A 171 -2.08 -24.31 -8.36
N ALA A 172 -2.40 -23.66 -9.49
CA ALA A 172 -2.22 -22.22 -9.61
C ALA A 172 -3.23 -21.43 -8.76
N ILE A 173 -4.45 -21.93 -8.57
CA ILE A 173 -5.43 -21.32 -7.65
C ILE A 173 -4.91 -21.36 -6.21
N ASP A 174 -4.27 -22.45 -5.79
CA ASP A 174 -3.64 -22.56 -4.47
C ASP A 174 -2.51 -21.53 -4.29
N ASP A 175 -1.63 -21.40 -5.29
CA ASP A 175 -0.58 -20.37 -5.30
C ASP A 175 -1.19 -18.96 -5.17
N MET A 176 -2.27 -18.67 -5.94
CA MET A 176 -2.95 -17.37 -5.93
C MET A 176 -3.62 -17.05 -4.60
N ALA A 177 -4.24 -18.05 -3.97
CA ALA A 177 -4.80 -17.90 -2.63
C ALA A 177 -3.70 -17.58 -1.61
N THR A 178 -2.57 -18.28 -1.68
CA THR A 178 -1.41 -18.03 -0.82
C THR A 178 -0.89 -16.59 -0.96
N TYR A 179 -0.80 -16.07 -2.19
CA TYR A 179 -0.39 -14.68 -2.42
C TYR A 179 -1.38 -13.69 -1.84
N ALA A 180 -2.68 -13.89 -2.10
CA ALA A 180 -3.70 -13.00 -1.56
C ALA A 180 -3.78 -13.03 -0.03
N GLU A 181 -3.51 -14.18 0.59
CA GLU A 181 -3.36 -14.31 2.03
C GLU A 181 -2.15 -13.56 2.56
N ALA A 182 -1.00 -13.69 1.93
CA ALA A 182 0.21 -12.95 2.30
C ALA A 182 -0.02 -11.43 2.19
N THR A 183 -0.64 -10.95 1.11
CA THR A 183 -1.01 -9.54 0.95
C THR A 183 -2.00 -9.11 2.05
N ALA A 184 -3.02 -9.91 2.34
CA ALA A 184 -3.99 -9.60 3.39
C ALA A 184 -3.35 -9.58 4.80
N GLN A 185 -2.37 -10.46 5.06
CA GLN A 185 -1.60 -10.48 6.29
C GLN A 185 -0.71 -9.24 6.41
N LEU A 186 -0.02 -8.83 5.34
CA LEU A 186 0.77 -7.60 5.32
C LEU A 186 -0.08 -6.35 5.55
N LEU A 187 -1.32 -6.32 5.03
CA LEU A 187 -2.27 -5.23 5.29
C LEU A 187 -2.74 -5.19 6.76
N LYS A 188 -2.86 -6.35 7.42
CA LYS A 188 -3.29 -6.48 8.82
C LYS A 188 -2.13 -6.31 9.82
N ALA A 189 -0.90 -6.60 9.41
CA ALA A 189 0.26 -6.61 10.30
C ALA A 189 0.60 -5.21 10.82
N PRO A 190 0.89 -5.05 12.13
CA PRO A 190 1.33 -3.78 12.68
C PRO A 190 2.78 -3.49 12.31
N HIS A 191 3.07 -2.23 11.95
CA HIS A 191 4.38 -1.73 11.50
C HIS A 191 5.58 -2.12 12.39
N ARG A 192 5.36 -2.39 13.68
CA ARG A 192 6.41 -2.72 14.67
C ARG A 192 7.08 -4.08 14.47
N LYS A 193 6.54 -4.96 13.62
CA LYS A 193 7.05 -6.34 13.40
C LYS A 193 7.68 -6.54 12.02
N LEU A 194 7.81 -5.50 11.21
CA LEU A 194 8.17 -5.59 9.80
C LEU A 194 9.56 -4.97 9.55
N THR A 195 10.39 -5.65 8.75
CA THR A 195 11.64 -5.13 8.21
C THR A 195 11.37 -3.93 7.29
N GLU A 196 12.31 -2.98 7.16
CA GLU A 196 12.15 -1.73 6.39
C GLU A 196 11.57 -1.94 4.98
N ASN A 197 12.11 -2.91 4.21
CA ASN A 197 11.59 -3.28 2.88
C ASN A 197 10.14 -3.81 2.89
N LEU A 198 9.70 -4.45 3.98
CA LEU A 198 8.32 -4.94 4.11
C LEU A 198 7.35 -3.83 4.55
N VAL A 199 7.86 -2.81 5.25
CA VAL A 199 7.07 -1.62 5.62
C VAL A 199 6.76 -0.78 4.39
N GLU A 200 7.75 -0.53 3.53
CA GLU A 200 7.56 0.18 2.25
C GLU A 200 6.53 -0.55 1.38
N ARG A 201 6.71 -1.86 1.19
CA ARG A 201 5.78 -2.70 0.44
C ARG A 201 4.38 -2.73 1.05
N ALA A 202 4.26 -2.74 2.38
CA ALA A 202 2.98 -2.67 3.06
C ALA A 202 2.30 -1.30 2.89
N MET A 203 3.06 -0.20 2.78
CA MET A 203 2.52 1.11 2.46
C MET A 203 2.00 1.18 1.02
N GLU A 204 2.77 0.70 0.04
CA GLU A 204 2.35 0.61 -1.36
C GLU A 204 1.05 -0.22 -1.50
N LEU A 205 1.01 -1.38 -0.85
CA LEU A 205 -0.19 -2.22 -0.85
C LEU A 205 -1.40 -1.54 -0.18
N LYS A 206 -1.18 -0.70 0.84
CA LYS A 206 -2.26 0.08 1.49
C LYS A 206 -2.81 1.17 0.57
N GLU A 207 -1.95 1.85 -0.18
CA GLU A 207 -2.36 2.84 -1.18
C GLU A 207 -3.20 2.19 -2.28
N ILE A 208 -2.74 1.05 -2.79
CA ILE A 208 -3.48 0.26 -3.80
C ILE A 208 -4.81 -0.25 -3.23
N ALA A 209 -4.82 -0.76 -1.98
CA ALA A 209 -6.05 -1.22 -1.31
C ALA A 209 -7.04 -0.09 -0.98
N ALA A 210 -6.59 1.17 -0.92
CA ALA A 210 -7.44 2.33 -0.69
C ALA A 210 -8.24 2.71 -1.96
N THR A 211 -7.79 2.27 -3.14
CA THR A 211 -8.47 2.49 -4.42
C THR A 211 -9.81 1.74 -4.46
N GLU A 212 -10.89 2.42 -4.88
CA GLU A 212 -12.25 1.86 -4.86
C GLU A 212 -12.41 0.53 -5.61
N ALA A 213 -11.65 0.33 -6.68
CA ALA A 213 -11.67 -0.90 -7.47
C ALA A 213 -11.22 -2.16 -6.69
N VAL A 214 -10.32 -1.98 -5.73
CA VAL A 214 -9.63 -3.06 -4.99
C VAL A 214 -10.11 -3.14 -3.53
N LYS A 215 -10.78 -2.08 -3.05
CA LYS A 215 -11.23 -1.95 -1.67
C LYS A 215 -12.16 -3.10 -1.26
N GLY A 216 -11.73 -3.86 -0.26
CA GLY A 216 -12.54 -4.94 0.32
C GLY A 216 -12.39 -6.31 -0.32
N LYS A 217 -11.61 -6.43 -1.41
CA LYS A 217 -11.36 -7.70 -2.12
C LYS A 217 -10.00 -8.29 -1.76
N HIS A 218 -9.84 -9.60 -2.02
CA HIS A 218 -8.55 -10.27 -1.97
C HIS A 218 -7.83 -10.05 -3.30
N PHE A 219 -6.58 -9.59 -3.22
CA PHE A 219 -5.79 -9.25 -4.39
C PHE A 219 -4.32 -9.52 -4.15
N PHE A 220 -3.59 -9.66 -5.25
CA PHE A 220 -2.14 -9.73 -5.27
C PHE A 220 -1.63 -9.02 -6.53
N LEU A 221 -0.35 -8.65 -6.53
CA LEU A 221 0.28 -7.97 -7.67
C LEU A 221 0.85 -8.98 -8.65
N GLU A 222 0.91 -8.62 -9.94
CA GLU A 222 1.63 -9.43 -10.95
C GLU A 222 3.09 -9.65 -10.53
N SER A 223 3.76 -8.65 -9.95
CA SER A 223 5.13 -8.77 -9.42
C SER A 223 5.31 -9.82 -8.33
N ASP A 224 4.22 -10.23 -7.67
CA ASP A 224 4.24 -11.18 -6.56
C ASP A 224 4.15 -12.63 -7.04
N ILE A 225 3.85 -12.85 -8.33
CA ILE A 225 3.77 -14.16 -8.95
C ILE A 225 5.19 -14.74 -9.09
N LYS A 226 5.55 -15.62 -8.16
CA LYS A 226 6.86 -16.30 -8.11
C LYS A 226 6.72 -17.80 -7.83
N GLY A 227 5.56 -18.38 -8.15
CA GLY A 227 5.14 -19.70 -7.69
C GLY A 227 5.69 -20.85 -8.51
N PRO A 228 5.66 -22.07 -7.95
CA PRO A 228 5.98 -23.26 -8.72
C PRO A 228 4.94 -23.52 -9.82
N SER A 229 3.65 -23.24 -9.56
CA SER A 229 2.54 -23.53 -10.47
C SER A 229 2.11 -22.31 -11.26
N LEU A 230 2.08 -21.12 -10.64
CA LEU A 230 1.82 -19.86 -11.33
C LEU A 230 3.11 -19.07 -11.60
N LYS A 231 3.46 -18.96 -12.89
CA LYS A 231 4.67 -18.26 -13.38
C LYS A 231 4.33 -17.22 -14.45
N HIS A 232 5.28 -16.35 -14.78
CA HIS A 232 5.16 -15.36 -15.86
C HIS A 232 5.41 -15.94 -17.26
N ASP A 233 5.39 -17.26 -17.40
CA ASP A 233 5.60 -17.96 -18.66
C ASP A 233 4.31 -17.97 -19.51
N HIS A 234 4.40 -18.57 -20.70
CA HIS A 234 3.24 -18.72 -21.58
C HIS A 234 2.12 -19.54 -20.91
N THR A 235 2.48 -20.55 -20.11
CA THR A 235 1.53 -21.38 -19.37
C THR A 235 0.76 -20.58 -18.33
N GLY A 236 1.44 -19.77 -17.51
CA GLY A 236 0.79 -18.92 -16.52
C GLY A 236 -0.11 -17.85 -17.16
N ARG A 237 0.30 -17.28 -18.29
CA ARG A 237 -0.57 -16.38 -19.07
C ARG A 237 -1.84 -17.08 -19.57
N ALA A 238 -1.73 -18.33 -20.01
CA ALA A 238 -2.88 -19.13 -20.39
C ALA A 238 -3.80 -19.43 -19.18
N ILE A 239 -3.22 -19.79 -18.02
CA ILE A 239 -3.97 -20.00 -16.77
C ILE A 239 -4.77 -18.75 -16.40
N LEU A 240 -4.14 -17.57 -16.36
CA LEU A 240 -4.82 -16.32 -16.04
C LEU A 240 -5.93 -16.00 -17.05
N THR A 241 -5.73 -16.31 -18.33
CA THR A 241 -6.75 -16.11 -19.37
C THR A 241 -7.97 -17.02 -19.14
N VAL A 242 -7.74 -18.29 -18.82
CA VAL A 242 -8.80 -19.25 -18.51
C VAL A 242 -9.55 -18.84 -17.25
N LEU A 243 -8.84 -18.49 -16.16
CA LEU A 243 -9.46 -18.08 -14.90
C LEU A 243 -10.25 -16.78 -15.04
N ARG A 244 -9.80 -15.86 -15.91
CA ARG A 244 -10.57 -14.66 -16.27
C ARG A 244 -11.86 -15.01 -17.01
N HIS A 245 -11.80 -15.93 -17.97
CA HIS A 245 -12.97 -16.37 -18.73
C HIS A 245 -14.02 -17.03 -17.82
N LEU A 246 -13.57 -17.82 -16.84
CA LEU A 246 -14.42 -18.45 -15.82
C LEU A 246 -14.90 -17.47 -14.72
N GLY A 247 -14.56 -16.18 -14.82
CA GLY A 247 -14.96 -15.15 -13.87
C GLY A 247 -14.35 -15.31 -12.47
N ARG A 248 -13.30 -16.13 -12.32
CA ARG A 248 -12.61 -16.36 -11.04
C ARG A 248 -11.68 -15.22 -10.66
N ILE A 249 -11.14 -14.54 -11.68
CA ILE A 249 -10.29 -13.36 -11.49
C ILE A 249 -10.67 -12.19 -12.37
N SER A 250 -10.38 -10.99 -11.88
CA SER A 250 -10.35 -9.78 -12.69
C SER A 250 -9.00 -9.10 -12.55
N GLU A 251 -8.59 -8.33 -13.57
CA GLU A 251 -7.35 -7.58 -13.49
C GLU A 251 -7.67 -6.09 -13.58
N THR A 252 -6.98 -5.28 -12.80
CA THR A 252 -7.12 -3.82 -12.82
C THR A 252 -5.73 -3.20 -12.77
N ARG A 253 -5.55 -2.07 -13.44
CA ARG A 253 -4.31 -1.29 -13.37
C ARG A 253 -4.50 -0.17 -12.36
N VAL A 254 -3.59 -0.10 -11.39
CA VAL A 254 -3.53 0.98 -10.40
C VAL A 254 -2.13 1.59 -10.52
N GLY A 255 -2.03 2.77 -11.12
CA GLY A 255 -0.75 3.38 -11.47
C GLY A 255 0.07 2.49 -12.42
N HIS A 256 1.28 2.15 -12.01
CA HIS A 256 2.18 1.24 -12.75
C HIS A 256 1.99 -0.23 -12.39
N HIS A 257 1.14 -0.54 -11.41
CA HIS A 257 0.95 -1.90 -10.92
C HIS A 257 -0.24 -2.57 -11.61
N ARG A 258 -0.03 -3.81 -12.08
CA ARG A 258 -1.12 -4.71 -12.48
C ARG A 258 -1.56 -5.52 -11.27
N VAL A 259 -2.82 -5.31 -10.88
CA VAL A 259 -3.44 -5.94 -9.71
C VAL A 259 -4.40 -7.02 -10.19
N ILE A 260 -4.26 -8.23 -9.64
CA ILE A 260 -5.15 -9.36 -9.88
C ILE A 260 -6.08 -9.51 -8.68
N LEU A 261 -7.38 -9.40 -8.94
CA LEU A 261 -8.46 -9.48 -7.97
C LEU A 261 -9.06 -10.88 -8.01
N LEU A 262 -9.13 -11.54 -6.86
CA LEU A 262 -9.87 -12.80 -6.71
C LEU A 262 -11.36 -12.49 -6.53
N LEU A 263 -12.19 -13.05 -7.41
CA LEU A 263 -13.64 -12.88 -7.39
C LEU A 263 -14.30 -14.15 -6.86
N ARG A 264 -15.42 -13.97 -6.15
CA ARG A 264 -16.32 -15.07 -5.82
C ARG A 264 -17.24 -15.30 -7.02
N PRO A 265 -17.35 -16.52 -7.54
CA PRO A 265 -18.34 -16.87 -8.56
C PRO A 265 -19.75 -16.53 -8.09
N HIS A 266 -20.60 -16.08 -9.01
CA HIS A 266 -22.04 -15.95 -8.78
C HIS A 266 -22.74 -17.29 -8.93
#